data_AF-A0A2E4J9Z9-F1
#
_entry.id   AF-A0A2E4J9Z9-F1
#
_cell.length_a   1.000
_cell.length_b   1.000
_cell.length_c   1.000
_cell.angle_alpha   90.00
_cell.angle_beta   90.00
_cell.angle_gamma   90.00
#
_symmetry.space_group_name_H-M   'P 1'
#
loop_
_entity.id
_entity.type
_entity.pdbx_description
1 polymer ?
#
loop_
_entity_poly.entity_id
_entity_poly.type
_entity_poly.pdbx_seq_one_letter_code
_entity_poly.pdbx_strand_id
1 'polypeptide(L)'
;MFEYNVRHGSIIGIVGAGGIGYYIDRSLHFLAYDEVLAYLIIIFAVVIVIDFISVYARSFFNDDRTAVKRPSWKAVLTGRE
;
A
#
# COMPACT_ATOMS: atom_id res chain seq x y z
N MET A 1 -2.58 -0.84 -10.79
CA MET A 1 -1.20 -1.35 -10.88
C MET A 1 -0.23 -0.51 -10.04
N PHE A 2 -0.09 0.81 -10.28
CA PHE A 2 0.87 1.67 -9.56
C PHE A 2 0.68 1.70 -8.03
N GLU A 3 -0.55 1.93 -7.55
CA GLU A 3 -0.86 1.95 -6.10
C GLU A 3 -0.55 0.62 -5.40
N TYR A 4 -0.91 -0.50 -6.04
CA TYR A 4 -0.66 -1.84 -5.52
C TYR A 4 0.85 -2.12 -5.40
N ASN A 5 1.62 -1.72 -6.41
CA ASN A 5 3.08 -1.88 -6.42
C ASN A 5 3.75 -1.00 -5.37
N VAL A 6 3.25 0.22 -5.13
CA VAL A 6 3.76 1.10 -4.07
C VAL A 6 3.55 0.46 -2.70
N ARG A 7 2.34 -0.05 -2.40
CA ARG A 7 2.07 -0.73 -1.12
C ARG A 7 2.93 -1.98 -0.92
N HIS A 8 3.05 -2.81 -1.96
CA HIS A 8 3.89 -4.02 -1.90
C HIS A 8 5.36 -3.68 -1.72
N GLY A 9 5.86 -2.64 -2.40
CA GLY A 9 7.22 -2.15 -2.25
C GLY A 9 7.53 -1.68 -0.83
N SER A 10 6.61 -0.95 -0.20
CA SER A 10 6.78 -0.50 1.19
C SER A 10 6.81 -1.66 2.20
N ILE A 11 5.95 -2.67 2.01
CA ILE A 11 5.92 -3.87 2.86
C ILE A 11 7.22 -4.66 2.69
N ILE A 12 7.65 -4.91 1.46
CA ILE A 12 8.91 -5.62 1.19
C ILE A 12 10.12 -4.85 1.72
N GLY A 13 10.09 -3.51 1.75
CA GLY A 13 11.13 -2.69 2.36
C GLY A 13 11.24 -2.88 3.88
N ILE A 14 10.13 -2.79 4.60
CA ILE A 14 10.08 -2.96 6.07
C ILE A 14 10.44 -4.39 6.49
N VAL A 15 10.04 -5.38 5.69
CA VAL A 15 10.25 -6.79 6.04
C VAL A 15 11.59 -7.31 5.51
N GLY A 16 11.99 -7.00 4.27
CA GLY A 16 13.13 -7.63 3.58
C GLY A 16 14.47 -6.90 3.60
N ALA A 17 14.53 -5.58 3.82
CA ALA A 17 15.78 -4.80 3.70
C ALA A 17 16.57 -4.66 5.01
N GLY A 18 16.37 -5.55 5.99
CA GLY A 18 17.02 -5.50 7.31
C GLY A 18 16.13 -5.02 8.47
N GLY A 19 14.81 -4.91 8.26
CA GLY A 19 13.83 -4.58 9.30
C GLY A 19 13.31 -5.83 10.05
N ILE A 20 11.98 -5.94 10.21
CA ILE A 20 11.37 -7.00 11.03
C ILE A 20 11.66 -8.40 10.47
N GLY A 21 11.83 -8.56 9.16
CA GLY A 21 12.15 -9.86 8.57
C GLY A 21 13.58 -10.34 8.88
N TYR A 22 14.49 -9.48 9.35
CA TYR A 22 15.77 -9.94 9.92
C TYR A 22 15.55 -10.81 11.16
N TYR A 23 14.60 -10.44 12.01
CA TYR A 23 14.26 -11.20 13.21
C TYR A 23 13.54 -12.51 12.86
N ILE A 24 12.67 -12.49 11.84
CA ILE A 24 12.04 -13.70 11.32
C ILE A 24 13.08 -14.66 10.76
N ASP A 25 13.99 -14.18 9.91
CA ASP A 25 15.06 -14.99 9.33
C ASP A 25 15.96 -15.58 10.42
N ARG A 26 16.32 -14.79 11.44
CA ARG A 26 17.06 -15.27 12.60
C ARG A 26 16.30 -16.35 13.37
N SER A 27 15.03 -16.13 13.73
CA SER A 27 14.23 -17.12 14.47
C SER A 27 13.96 -18.39 13.65
N LEU A 28 13.85 -18.28 12.32
CA LEU A 28 13.81 -19.43 11.41
C LEU A 28 15.13 -20.23 11.41
N HIS A 29 16.28 -19.56 11.42
CA HIS A 29 17.58 -20.23 11.54
C HIS A 29 17.74 -20.99 12.87
N PHE A 30 17.11 -20.50 13.95
CA PHE A 30 17.07 -21.18 15.24
C PHE A 30 15.93 -22.23 15.37
N LEU A 31 15.15 -22.47 14.30
CA LEU A 31 13.95 -23.31 14.29
C LEU A 31 12.91 -22.93 15.38
N ALA A 32 12.93 -21.67 15.83
CA ALA A 32 12.00 -21.14 16.82
C ALA A 32 10.71 -20.67 16.14
N TYR A 33 9.90 -21.63 15.68
CA TYR A 33 8.67 -21.33 14.92
C TYR A 33 7.64 -20.51 15.72
N ASP A 34 7.64 -20.64 17.05
CA ASP A 34 6.76 -19.84 17.91
C ASP A 34 7.07 -18.34 17.82
N GLU A 35 8.36 -17.97 17.79
CA GLU A 35 8.78 -16.58 17.60
C GLU A 35 8.47 -16.08 16.20
N VAL A 36 8.67 -16.92 15.18
CA VAL A 36 8.33 -16.60 13.79
C VAL A 36 6.84 -16.27 13.66
N LEU A 37 5.98 -17.07 14.30
CA LEU A 37 4.55 -16.84 14.31
C LEU A 37 4.20 -15.52 15.00
N ALA A 38 4.85 -15.20 16.13
CA ALA A 38 4.65 -13.94 16.83
C ALA A 38 5.00 -12.73 15.94
N TYR A 39 6.14 -12.76 15.24
CA TYR A 39 6.53 -11.71 14.31
C TYR A 39 5.57 -11.61 13.11
N LEU A 40 5.07 -12.74 12.60
CA LEU A 40 4.08 -12.75 11.52
C LEU A 40 2.78 -12.04 11.93
N ILE A 41 2.28 -12.30 13.14
CA ILE A 41 1.07 -11.65 13.68
C ILE A 41 1.30 -10.14 13.82
N ILE A 42 2.47 -9.73 14.31
CA ILE A 42 2.82 -8.30 14.44
C ILE A 42 2.82 -7.62 13.07
N ILE A 43 3.46 -8.23 12.07
CA ILE A 43 3.48 -7.67 10.70
C ILE A 43 2.06 -7.58 10.14
N PHE A 44 1.24 -8.61 10.34
CA PHE A 44 -0.14 -8.61 9.88
C PHE A 44 -0.95 -7.47 10.51
N ALA A 45 -0.81 -7.26 11.82
CA ALA A 45 -1.44 -6.14 12.52
C ALA A 45 -0.98 -4.77 11.97
N VAL A 46 0.32 -4.60 11.75
CA VAL A 46 0.89 -3.36 11.18
C VAL A 46 0.35 -3.10 9.77
N VAL A 47 0.28 -4.13 8.92
CA VAL A 47 -0.26 -4.01 7.56
C VAL A 47 -1.72 -3.56 7.59
N ILE A 48 -2.54 -4.13 8.49
CA ILE A 48 -3.93 -3.72 8.67
C ILE A 48 -4.00 -2.23 9.07
N VAL A 49 -3.21 -1.81 10.06
CA VAL A 49 -3.17 -0.40 10.51
C VAL A 49 -2.80 0.54 9.35
N ILE A 50 -1.80 0.19 8.57
CA ILE A 50 -1.37 0.99 7.40
C ILE A 50 -2.47 1.04 6.35
N ASP A 51 -3.17 -0.06 6.08
CA ASP A 51 -4.26 -0.09 5.09
C ASP A 51 -5.44 0.78 5.55
N PHE A 52 -5.79 0.77 6.84
CA PHE A 52 -6.78 1.68 7.43
C PHE A 52 -6.38 3.15 7.30
N ILE A 53 -5.13 3.48 7.62
CA ILE A 53 -4.61 4.85 7.47
C ILE A 53 -4.64 5.26 6.00
N SER A 54 -4.32 4.36 5.07
CA SER A 54 -4.36 4.65 3.63
C SER A 54 -5.78 4.99 3.15
N VAL A 55 -6.78 4.26 3.62
CA VAL A 55 -8.20 4.55 3.33
C VAL A 55 -8.63 5.89 3.92
N TYR A 56 -8.25 6.18 5.17
CA TYR A 56 -8.57 7.44 5.84
C TYR A 56 -7.86 8.65 5.20
N ALA A 57 -6.58 8.50 4.86
CA ALA A 57 -5.81 9.53 4.18
C ALA A 57 -6.40 9.83 2.80
N ARG A 58 -6.88 8.80 2.08
CA ARG A 58 -7.60 8.98 0.81
C ARG A 58 -8.92 9.72 1.03
N SER A 59 -9.71 9.39 2.05
CA SER A 59 -10.98 10.12 2.27
C SER A 59 -10.75 11.57 2.68
N PHE A 60 -9.67 11.85 3.41
CA PHE A 60 -9.30 13.22 3.79
C PHE A 60 -8.77 14.05 2.61
N PHE A 61 -8.00 13.45 1.69
CA PHE A 61 -7.45 14.18 0.54
C PHE A 61 -8.37 14.21 -0.70
N ASN A 62 -9.31 13.28 -0.84
CA ASN A 62 -10.10 13.14 -2.06
C ASN A 62 -11.33 14.07 -2.14
N ASP A 63 -11.44 15.07 -1.26
CA ASP A 63 -12.44 16.14 -1.42
C ASP A 63 -12.06 17.14 -2.53
N ASP A 64 -10.78 17.22 -2.93
CA ASP A 64 -10.31 18.29 -3.84
C ASP A 64 -9.89 17.87 -5.27
N ARG A 65 -9.94 16.58 -5.66
CA ARG A 65 -9.33 16.13 -6.94
C ARG A 65 -10.14 15.21 -7.86
N THR A 66 -11.47 15.21 -7.76
CA THR A 66 -12.32 14.56 -8.79
C THR A 66 -12.96 15.54 -9.79
N ALA A 67 -12.42 16.75 -9.92
CA ALA A 67 -12.68 17.62 -11.08
C ALA A 67 -11.92 17.13 -12.34
N VAL A 68 -12.00 15.83 -12.68
CA VAL A 68 -11.64 15.35 -14.01
C VAL A 68 -12.77 15.75 -14.94
N LYS A 69 -12.70 17.00 -15.42
CA LYS A 69 -13.58 17.57 -16.45
C LYS A 69 -13.44 16.71 -17.71
N ARG A 70 -14.38 15.78 -17.90
CA ARG A 70 -14.40 14.87 -19.06
C ARG A 70 -14.35 15.70 -20.36
N PRO A 71 -13.39 15.48 -21.27
CA PRO A 71 -13.43 16.16 -22.56
C PRO A 71 -14.68 15.69 -23.31
N SER A 72 -15.61 16.63 -23.49
CA SER A 72 -16.82 16.39 -24.26
C SER A 72 -16.43 16.29 -25.73
N TRP A 73 -16.52 15.08 -26.29
CA TRP A 73 -16.30 14.79 -27.70
C TRP A 73 -17.22 15.61 -28.65
N LYS A 74 -18.27 16.24 -28.11
CA LYS A 74 -19.10 17.21 -28.83
C LYS A 74 -18.35 18.48 -29.22
N ALA A 75 -17.27 18.84 -28.51
CA ALA A 75 -16.43 19.99 -28.85
C ALA A 75 -15.54 19.74 -30.08
N VAL A 76 -15.17 18.48 -30.34
CA VAL A 76 -14.32 18.09 -31.49
C VAL A 76 -15.16 17.93 -32.76
N LEU A 77 -16.41 17.47 -32.63
CA LEU A 77 -17.32 17.27 -33.77
C LEU A 77 -18.03 18.57 -34.21
N THR A 78 -18.08 19.59 -33.35
CA THR A 78 -18.70 20.89 -33.70
C THR A 78 -17.62 21.87 -34.17
N GLY A 79 -16.90 21.49 -35.23
CA GLY A 79 -16.12 22.42 -36.04
C GLY A 79 -17.10 23.35 -36.77
N ARG A 80 -17.33 24.54 -36.21
CA ARG A 80 -17.95 25.66 -36.93
C ARG A 80 -16.83 26.42 -37.63
N GLU A 81 -16.81 26.30 -38.95
CA GLU A 81 -16.45 27.39 -39.86
C GLU A 81 -17.77 27.91 -40.46
#